data_AF-A0A7V4SY86-F1
#
_entry.id   AF-A0A7V4SY86-F1
#
_cell.length_a   1.000
_cell.length_b   1.000
_cell.length_c   1.000
_cell.angle_alpha   90.00
_cell.angle_beta   90.00
_cell.angle_gamma   90.00
#
_symmetry.space_group_name_H-M   'P 1'
#
loop_
_entity.id
_entity.type
_entity.pdbx_description
1 polymer ?
#
loop_
_entity_poly.entity_id
_entity_poly.type
_entity_poly.pdbx_seq_one_letter_code
_entity_poly.pdbx_strand_id
1 'polypeptide(L)'
;MKKITLLVLVLSVALAAPVMAARVQSTMITHLFQVYQACPAESPCRAFTGYKNGGQGGPVISAAPGILSIDPGGSNWPNYIGAAQPSAGAWVCPTPIQGPVPYTIKNTTLVKECPQFVQCSTVFPARKITQQGTPNIRLWWPLMYETPSCTFTLTILYGTPVLFDDDGPGPNPCAWVHVEQWVWHVDATLESLSLLLELFHELPFGLDEVPLISDEPLYDALQVKLVGDPVCGIPGALQLYLAGDTAGAAALLADFELEVMDACIAVSPPFPNPTGPGTGIANTEENPACCKLLVDVEYILMTTGIGQPGKKA
;
A
#
# COMPACT_ATOMS: atom_id res chain seq x y z
N MET A 1 55.67 -31.33 12.64
CA MET A 1 54.80 -30.37 13.39
C MET A 1 54.12 -29.35 12.48
N LYS A 2 54.85 -28.52 11.69
CA LYS A 2 54.24 -27.49 10.82
C LYS A 2 53.11 -27.95 9.87
N LYS A 3 53.21 -29.16 9.30
CA LYS A 3 52.18 -29.71 8.39
C LYS A 3 50.87 -30.07 9.10
N ILE A 4 50.94 -30.50 10.37
CA ILE A 4 49.76 -30.87 11.16
C ILE A 4 49.03 -29.60 11.60
N THR A 5 49.76 -28.55 11.98
CA THR A 5 49.20 -27.25 12.36
C THR A 5 48.45 -26.58 11.19
N LEU A 6 49.00 -26.66 9.97
CA LEU A 6 48.36 -26.13 8.77
C LEU A 6 47.06 -26.89 8.44
N LEU A 7 47.09 -28.22 8.56
CA LEU A 7 45.91 -29.06 8.31
C LEU A 7 44.78 -28.75 9.29
N VAL A 8 45.09 -28.60 10.59
CA VAL A 8 44.12 -28.23 11.62
C VAL A 8 43.54 -26.84 11.38
N LEU A 9 44.35 -25.88 10.92
CA LEU A 9 43.88 -24.52 10.59
C LEU A 9 42.94 -24.52 9.38
N VAL A 10 43.27 -25.27 8.34
CA VAL A 10 42.42 -25.40 7.14
C VAL A 10 41.12 -26.11 7.48
N LEU A 11 41.17 -27.17 8.30
CA LEU A 11 39.97 -27.90 8.75
C LEU A 11 39.06 -27.02 9.62
N SER A 12 39.64 -26.20 10.51
CA SER A 12 38.87 -25.30 11.37
C SER A 12 38.24 -24.15 10.56
N VAL A 13 38.92 -23.60 9.56
CA VAL A 13 38.31 -22.63 8.64
C VAL A 13 37.21 -23.28 7.77
N ALA A 14 37.45 -24.47 7.24
CA ALA A 14 36.49 -25.20 6.41
C ALA A 14 35.24 -25.65 7.19
N LEU A 15 35.36 -25.92 8.50
CA LEU A 15 34.25 -26.25 9.39
C LEU A 15 33.56 -24.99 9.95
N ALA A 16 34.29 -23.89 10.17
CA ALA A 16 33.71 -22.65 10.69
C ALA A 16 32.96 -21.84 9.62
N ALA A 17 33.40 -21.88 8.36
CA ALA A 17 32.75 -21.18 7.25
C ALA A 17 31.27 -21.58 7.05
N PRO A 18 30.89 -22.88 6.99
CA PRO A 18 29.49 -23.28 6.87
C PRO A 18 28.69 -23.00 8.15
N VAL A 19 29.30 -23.06 9.34
CA VAL A 19 28.63 -22.71 10.60
C VAL A 19 28.33 -21.20 10.68
N MET A 20 29.19 -20.35 10.11
CA MET A 20 28.93 -18.91 9.97
C MET A 20 27.93 -18.61 8.85
N ALA A 21 27.94 -19.37 7.74
CA ALA A 21 26.96 -19.21 6.67
C ALA A 21 25.54 -19.64 7.11
N ALA A 22 25.41 -20.75 7.83
CA ALA A 22 24.14 -21.20 8.42
C ALA A 22 23.63 -20.25 9.53
N ARG A 23 24.52 -19.51 10.20
CA ARG A 23 24.14 -18.42 11.11
C ARG A 23 23.57 -17.18 10.42
N VAL A 24 23.73 -17.05 9.10
CA VAL A 24 23.40 -15.86 8.32
C VAL A 24 22.33 -16.13 7.26
N GLN A 25 22.02 -17.40 6.96
CA GLN A 25 20.93 -17.75 6.06
C GLN A 25 19.59 -17.60 6.78
N SER A 26 19.06 -16.37 6.75
CA SER A 26 17.67 -16.06 7.07
C SER A 26 16.91 -15.92 5.76
N THR A 27 15.92 -16.78 5.55
CA THR A 27 14.93 -16.55 4.50
C THR A 27 13.96 -15.48 4.99
N MET A 28 13.59 -14.57 4.10
CA MET A 28 12.69 -13.47 4.45
C MET A 28 11.25 -13.97 4.56
N ILE A 29 10.59 -13.70 5.68
CA ILE A 29 9.14 -13.88 5.79
C ILE A 29 8.48 -12.63 5.20
N THR A 30 7.67 -12.81 4.16
CA THR A 30 6.99 -11.70 3.48
C THR A 30 5.49 -11.74 3.74
N HIS A 31 4.97 -10.64 4.28
CA HIS A 31 3.54 -10.40 4.50
C HIS A 31 3.04 -9.37 3.49
N LEU A 32 2.04 -9.73 2.68
CA LEU A 32 1.50 -8.90 1.60
C LEU A 32 0.12 -8.37 1.97
N PHE A 33 -0.09 -7.06 1.78
CA PHE A 33 -1.36 -6.38 2.04
C PHE A 33 -1.71 -5.42 0.90
N GLN A 34 -3.00 -5.29 0.62
CA GLN A 34 -3.54 -4.22 -0.22
C GLN A 34 -4.04 -3.07 0.65
N VAL A 35 -3.78 -1.85 0.21
CA VAL A 35 -4.29 -0.61 0.82
C VAL A 35 -4.93 0.26 -0.25
N TYR A 36 -5.97 1.00 0.13
CA TYR A 36 -6.76 1.81 -0.79
C TYR A 36 -6.62 3.29 -0.46
N GLN A 37 -6.81 4.13 -1.47
CA GLN A 37 -6.61 5.58 -1.40
C GLN A 37 -7.78 6.32 -0.73
N ALA A 38 -8.95 5.68 -0.68
CA ALA A 38 -10.13 6.08 0.08
C ALA A 38 -10.81 4.81 0.61
N CYS A 39 -11.48 4.89 1.76
CA CYS A 39 -12.35 3.80 2.24
C CYS A 39 -13.75 4.32 2.61
N PRO A 40 -14.78 3.45 2.57
CA PRO A 40 -16.13 3.80 2.98
C PRO A 40 -16.20 4.31 4.41
N ALA A 41 -17.21 5.13 4.70
CA ALA A 41 -17.43 5.69 6.04
C ALA A 41 -17.67 4.67 7.16
N GLU A 42 -18.22 3.53 6.80
CA GLU A 42 -18.49 2.44 7.73
C GLU A 42 -17.40 1.37 7.67
N SER A 43 -16.42 1.53 6.77
CA SER A 43 -15.25 0.68 6.70
C SER A 43 -14.19 1.21 7.65
N PRO A 44 -13.62 0.37 8.52
CA PRO A 44 -12.45 0.76 9.26
C PRO A 44 -11.30 0.86 8.24
N CYS A 45 -10.96 2.06 7.73
CA CYS A 45 -9.58 2.30 7.31
C CYS A 45 -8.75 1.99 8.58
N ARG A 46 -7.98 0.89 8.61
CA ARG A 46 -7.33 0.41 9.85
C ARG A 46 -5.89 0.87 9.91
N ALA A 47 -5.40 1.15 11.12
CA ALA A 47 -3.95 1.11 11.36
C ALA A 47 -3.45 -0.34 11.21
N PHE A 48 -2.25 -0.57 10.70
CA PHE A 48 -1.67 -1.90 10.63
C PHE A 48 -0.90 -2.19 11.91
N THR A 49 -1.15 -3.35 12.50
CA THR A 49 -0.59 -3.75 13.81
C THR A 49 0.30 -4.98 13.69
N GLY A 50 0.82 -5.27 12.49
CA GLY A 50 1.64 -6.44 12.21
C GLY A 50 0.96 -7.74 12.67
N TYR A 51 1.67 -8.63 13.35
CA TYR A 51 1.12 -9.88 13.88
C TYR A 51 -0.05 -9.71 14.88
N LYS A 52 -0.18 -8.56 15.54
CA LYS A 52 -1.32 -8.29 16.42
C LYS A 52 -2.60 -8.18 15.59
N ASN A 53 -3.68 -8.84 16.02
CA ASN A 53 -4.97 -8.85 15.33
C ASN A 53 -4.92 -9.29 13.85
N GLY A 54 -3.93 -10.10 13.46
CA GLY A 54 -3.81 -10.64 12.10
C GLY A 54 -3.50 -9.58 11.03
N GLY A 55 -2.65 -8.60 11.32
CA GLY A 55 -2.27 -7.53 10.40
C GLY A 55 -3.03 -6.23 10.61
N GLN A 56 -4.18 -6.29 11.27
CA GLN A 56 -5.20 -5.24 11.20
C GLN A 56 -5.55 -4.63 12.58
N GLY A 57 -5.36 -3.33 12.72
CA GLY A 57 -5.66 -2.54 13.90
C GLY A 57 -7.07 -1.95 13.91
N GLY A 58 -7.30 -0.95 14.77
CA GLY A 58 -8.61 -0.30 14.93
C GLY A 58 -9.00 0.65 13.80
N PRO A 59 -10.28 1.06 13.71
CA PRO A 59 -10.79 2.02 12.73
C PRO A 59 -10.13 3.41 12.84
N VAL A 60 -9.98 4.10 11.71
CA VAL A 60 -9.45 5.47 11.58
C VAL A 60 -10.55 6.49 11.20
N ILE A 61 -11.83 6.16 11.38
CA ILE A 61 -13.04 7.03 11.19
C ILE A 61 -13.56 7.04 9.73
N SER A 62 -14.81 7.51 9.56
CA SER A 62 -15.67 7.56 8.38
C SER A 62 -15.13 8.38 7.18
N ALA A 63 -15.72 8.21 5.98
CA ALA A 63 -15.12 8.30 4.65
C ALA A 63 -13.90 9.21 4.63
N ALA A 64 -12.74 8.60 4.85
CA ALA A 64 -11.51 9.31 5.12
C ALA A 64 -10.56 9.08 3.94
N PRO A 65 -9.64 10.04 3.68
CA PRO A 65 -8.44 9.74 2.94
C PRO A 65 -7.85 8.44 3.47
N GLY A 66 -7.53 7.50 2.58
CA GLY A 66 -6.82 6.29 2.97
C GLY A 66 -5.53 6.69 3.68
N ILE A 67 -5.24 6.08 4.82
CA ILE A 67 -4.00 6.30 5.57
C ILE A 67 -3.33 4.96 5.76
N LEU A 68 -2.11 4.82 5.25
CA LEU A 68 -1.23 3.76 5.71
C LEU A 68 -0.69 4.20 7.07
N SER A 69 -1.07 3.49 8.14
CA SER A 69 -0.57 3.73 9.49
C SER A 69 0.11 2.46 10.01
N ILE A 70 1.31 2.60 10.57
CA ILE A 70 2.15 1.54 11.12
C ILE A 70 2.16 1.73 12.64
N ASP A 71 1.55 0.82 13.39
CA ASP A 71 1.62 0.82 14.85
C ASP A 71 2.71 -0.14 15.33
N PRO A 72 3.88 0.35 15.75
CA PRO A 72 4.95 -0.52 16.25
C PRO A 72 4.58 -1.23 17.55
N GLY A 73 3.60 -0.74 18.33
CA GLY A 73 3.21 -1.30 19.62
C GLY A 73 4.19 -1.00 20.77
N GLY A 74 5.30 -0.30 20.50
CA GLY A 74 6.31 0.07 21.49
C GLY A 74 7.69 0.33 20.87
N SER A 75 8.68 0.66 21.71
CA SER A 75 10.04 1.01 21.28
C SER A 75 10.79 -0.12 20.56
N ASN A 76 10.45 -1.38 20.85
CA ASN A 76 11.03 -2.56 20.22
C ASN A 76 10.17 -3.13 19.08
N TRP A 77 9.15 -2.40 18.62
CA TRP A 77 8.30 -2.81 17.50
C TRP A 77 7.68 -4.22 17.64
N PRO A 78 7.17 -4.63 18.83
CA PRO A 78 6.68 -5.99 19.06
C PRO A 78 5.57 -6.44 18.11
N ASN A 79 4.81 -5.50 17.55
CA ASN A 79 3.76 -5.81 16.60
C ASN A 79 4.29 -6.44 15.30
N TYR A 80 5.53 -6.16 14.88
CA TYR A 80 6.08 -6.57 13.59
C TYR A 80 7.16 -7.65 13.66
N ILE A 81 7.37 -8.24 14.84
CA ILE A 81 8.43 -9.20 15.10
C ILE A 81 7.81 -10.55 15.44
N GLY A 82 8.12 -11.59 14.66
CA GLY A 82 7.68 -12.96 14.94
C GLY A 82 8.04 -13.41 16.35
N ALA A 83 9.30 -13.22 16.78
CA ALA A 83 9.77 -13.58 18.13
C ALA A 83 9.00 -12.90 19.28
N ALA A 84 8.35 -11.76 19.06
CA ALA A 84 7.59 -11.05 20.08
C ALA A 84 6.19 -11.66 20.32
N GLN A 85 5.73 -12.54 19.44
CA GLN A 85 4.36 -13.05 19.49
C GLN A 85 4.20 -14.07 20.62
N PRO A 86 3.03 -14.13 21.29
CA PRO A 86 2.75 -15.15 22.30
C PRO A 86 2.89 -16.58 21.77
N SER A 87 2.57 -16.78 20.49
CA SER A 87 2.73 -18.04 19.75
C SER A 87 4.15 -18.32 19.28
N ALA A 88 5.04 -17.32 19.28
CA ALA A 88 6.45 -17.48 18.89
C ALA A 88 7.18 -18.52 19.75
N GLY A 89 6.76 -18.66 21.01
CA GLY A 89 7.34 -19.64 21.90
C GLY A 89 7.18 -21.08 21.45
N ALA A 90 6.22 -21.38 20.56
CA ALA A 90 5.87 -22.75 20.18
C ALA A 90 7.07 -23.61 19.75
N TRP A 91 8.14 -22.99 19.20
CA TRP A 91 9.35 -23.69 18.78
C TRP A 91 10.62 -22.87 19.04
N VAL A 92 11.36 -23.25 20.10
CA VAL A 92 12.78 -22.88 20.25
C VAL A 92 13.60 -24.13 20.04
N CYS A 93 14.15 -24.29 18.84
CA CYS A 93 14.84 -25.51 18.45
C CYS A 93 15.89 -25.97 19.50
N PRO A 94 15.83 -27.22 20.03
CA PRO A 94 14.93 -28.33 19.69
C PRO A 94 13.75 -28.54 20.68
N THR A 95 13.52 -27.63 21.61
CA THR A 95 12.54 -27.78 22.71
C THR A 95 11.43 -26.74 22.62
N PRO A 96 10.14 -27.13 22.67
CA PRO A 96 9.04 -26.17 22.78
C PRO A 96 9.24 -25.30 24.03
N ILE A 97 9.32 -23.99 23.85
CA ILE A 97 9.20 -23.03 24.95
C ILE A 97 7.75 -22.53 24.95
N GLN A 98 7.32 -21.81 25.98
CA GLN A 98 6.03 -21.13 25.94
C GLN A 98 6.27 -19.63 26.14
N GLY A 99 5.79 -18.82 25.19
CA GLY A 99 5.82 -17.37 25.25
C GLY A 99 6.88 -16.70 24.38
N PRO A 100 6.88 -15.35 24.35
CA PRO A 100 7.75 -14.55 23.50
C PRO A 100 9.23 -14.83 23.73
N VAL A 101 10.01 -14.82 22.66
CA VAL A 101 11.46 -14.98 22.69
C VAL A 101 12.11 -13.59 22.77
N PRO A 102 13.08 -13.35 23.67
CA PRO A 102 13.82 -12.08 23.68
C PRO A 102 14.47 -11.81 22.32
N TYR A 103 14.44 -10.58 21.84
CA TYR A 103 15.02 -10.20 20.56
C TYR A 103 15.70 -8.83 20.61
N THR A 104 16.52 -8.55 19.61
CA THR A 104 17.13 -7.23 19.41
C THR A 104 17.04 -6.85 17.94
N ILE A 105 16.44 -5.70 17.65
CA ILE A 105 16.39 -5.15 16.29
C ILE A 105 17.78 -4.65 15.92
N LYS A 106 18.30 -5.14 14.78
CA LYS A 106 19.58 -4.70 14.22
C LYS A 106 19.38 -3.58 13.21
N ASN A 107 18.35 -3.68 12.39
CA ASN A 107 18.04 -2.69 11.38
C ASN A 107 16.55 -2.70 11.05
N THR A 108 16.00 -1.53 10.78
CA THR A 108 14.65 -1.34 10.24
C THR A 108 14.78 -0.43 9.04
N THR A 109 14.28 -0.88 7.90
CA THR A 109 14.30 -0.11 6.65
C THR A 109 12.90 -0.06 6.10
N LEU A 110 12.45 1.13 5.70
CA LEU A 110 11.23 1.29 4.94
C LEU A 110 11.57 1.85 3.57
N VAL A 111 11.16 1.14 2.53
CA VAL A 111 11.27 1.60 1.15
C VAL A 111 9.87 1.90 0.64
N LYS A 112 9.64 3.14 0.19
CA LYS A 112 8.47 3.49 -0.60
C LYS A 112 8.91 3.61 -2.05
N GLU A 113 8.28 2.86 -2.95
CA GLU A 113 8.58 2.86 -4.37
C GLU A 113 7.30 3.00 -5.19
N CYS A 114 7.23 4.06 -5.99
CA CYS A 114 6.10 4.38 -6.85
C CYS A 114 6.53 4.34 -8.32
N PRO A 115 5.83 3.59 -9.18
CA PRO A 115 6.12 3.56 -10.60
C PRO A 115 5.72 4.87 -11.29
N GLN A 116 6.16 5.02 -12.52
CA GLN A 116 5.70 6.09 -13.40
C GLN A 116 4.52 5.60 -14.23
N PHE A 117 3.49 6.44 -14.36
CA PHE A 117 2.37 6.26 -15.28
C PHE A 117 2.55 7.13 -16.53
N VAL A 118 1.89 6.77 -17.63
CA VAL A 118 1.98 7.56 -18.86
C VAL A 118 1.18 8.85 -18.70
N GLN A 119 -0.03 8.75 -18.15
CA GLN A 119 -0.84 9.91 -17.81
C GLN A 119 -0.20 10.64 -16.63
N CYS A 120 -0.12 11.97 -16.74
CA CYS A 120 0.39 12.84 -15.68
C CYS A 120 1.80 12.51 -15.14
N SER A 121 2.69 11.96 -15.98
CA SER A 121 4.07 11.60 -15.61
C SER A 121 4.91 12.74 -15.01
N THR A 122 4.59 13.99 -15.33
CA THR A 122 5.26 15.18 -14.77
C THR A 122 4.81 15.47 -13.33
N VAL A 123 3.57 15.12 -12.99
CA VAL A 123 2.96 15.31 -11.66
C VAL A 123 3.30 14.13 -10.75
N PHE A 124 3.26 12.91 -11.29
CA PHE A 124 3.60 11.67 -10.60
C PHE A 124 4.82 10.99 -11.21
N PRO A 125 6.04 11.52 -10.99
CA PRO A 125 7.26 10.87 -11.46
C PRO A 125 7.55 9.60 -10.65
N ALA A 126 8.26 8.65 -11.27
CA ALA A 126 8.79 7.50 -10.54
C ALA A 126 9.63 7.99 -9.34
N ARG A 127 9.32 7.47 -8.16
CA ARG A 127 9.94 7.91 -6.92
C ARG A 127 10.27 6.75 -6.02
N LYS A 128 11.49 6.77 -5.47
CA LYS A 128 11.95 5.86 -4.44
C LYS A 128 12.42 6.64 -3.23
N ILE A 129 11.81 6.38 -2.07
CA ILE A 129 12.19 6.94 -0.79
C ILE A 129 12.64 5.79 0.10
N THR A 130 13.77 5.96 0.78
CA THR A 130 14.27 4.98 1.75
C THR A 130 14.48 5.66 3.09
N GLN A 131 13.94 5.05 4.14
CA GLN A 131 14.11 5.46 5.53
C GLN A 131 14.77 4.31 6.28
N GLN A 132 15.68 4.62 7.20
CA GLN A 132 16.44 3.62 7.93
C GLN A 132 16.61 3.99 9.40
N GLY A 133 16.50 2.98 10.26
CA GLY A 133 16.60 3.08 11.71
C GLY A 133 15.24 3.31 12.35
N THR A 134 14.93 2.56 13.42
CA THR A 134 13.63 2.58 14.11
C THR A 134 13.12 3.98 14.49
N PRO A 135 13.94 4.98 14.90
CA PRO A 135 13.45 6.31 15.24
C PRO A 135 13.12 7.17 14.02
N ASN A 136 13.67 6.82 12.86
CA ASN A 136 13.59 7.63 11.63
C ASN A 136 12.52 7.13 10.66
N ILE A 137 11.82 6.04 11.01
CA ILE A 137 10.71 5.53 10.20
C ILE A 137 9.48 6.39 10.51
N ARG A 138 9.03 7.17 9.53
CA ARG A 138 7.69 7.76 9.52
C ARG A 138 6.68 6.63 9.72
N LEU A 139 5.62 6.86 10.49
CA LEU A 139 4.66 5.80 10.83
C LEU A 139 3.32 5.96 10.11
N TRP A 140 3.13 7.03 9.34
CA TRP A 140 1.86 7.28 8.65
C TRP A 140 2.06 7.98 7.29
N TRP A 141 1.21 7.66 6.32
CA TRP A 141 1.15 8.29 5.01
C TRP A 141 -0.30 8.48 4.57
N PRO A 142 -0.67 9.69 4.11
CA PRO A 142 -1.91 9.86 3.35
C PRO A 142 -1.74 9.16 2.00
N LEU A 143 -2.76 8.42 1.57
CA LEU A 143 -2.76 7.63 0.35
C LEU A 143 -3.56 8.28 -0.79
N MET A 144 -4.36 9.30 -0.51
CA MET A 144 -5.23 9.95 -1.51
C MET A 144 -4.49 10.48 -2.75
N TYR A 145 -3.21 10.82 -2.64
CA TYR A 145 -2.36 11.26 -3.75
C TYR A 145 -1.22 10.27 -4.06
N GLU A 146 -1.21 9.11 -3.43
CA GLU A 146 -0.26 8.06 -3.80
C GLU A 146 -0.77 7.35 -5.04
N THR A 147 0.09 7.20 -6.05
CA THR A 147 -0.30 6.50 -7.26
C THR A 147 -0.61 5.03 -6.95
N PRO A 148 -1.53 4.41 -7.69
CA PRO A 148 -1.70 2.97 -7.62
C PRO A 148 -0.38 2.29 -8.00
N SER A 149 -0.19 1.06 -7.53
CA SER A 149 1.09 0.34 -7.58
C SER A 149 2.25 0.92 -6.77
N CYS A 150 2.07 2.03 -6.03
CA CYS A 150 3.04 2.40 -4.99
C CYS A 150 3.14 1.26 -3.97
N THR A 151 4.37 0.88 -3.63
CA THR A 151 4.65 -0.12 -2.61
C THR A 151 5.34 0.51 -1.41
N PHE A 152 4.95 0.09 -0.22
CA PHE A 152 5.62 0.38 1.04
C PHE A 152 6.16 -0.92 1.59
N THR A 153 7.47 -1.07 1.61
CA THR A 153 8.16 -2.28 2.04
C THR A 153 8.93 -1.99 3.34
N LEU A 154 8.38 -2.43 4.46
CA LEU A 154 9.05 -2.40 5.76
C LEU A 154 9.82 -3.71 5.94
N THR A 155 11.14 -3.61 6.03
CA THR A 155 12.03 -4.74 6.30
C THR A 155 12.65 -4.57 7.69
N ILE A 156 12.47 -5.56 8.56
CA ILE A 156 13.03 -5.57 9.90
C ILE A 156 13.98 -6.75 10.04
N LEU A 157 15.25 -6.44 10.27
CA LEU A 157 16.29 -7.39 10.63
C LEU A 157 16.41 -7.41 12.15
N TYR A 158 16.18 -8.57 12.77
CA TYR A 158 16.36 -8.75 14.20
C TYR A 158 17.14 -10.04 14.50
N GLY A 159 17.62 -10.16 15.73
CA GLY A 159 18.26 -11.38 16.20
C GLY A 159 17.70 -11.85 17.53
N THR A 160 17.80 -13.15 17.76
CA THR A 160 17.39 -13.83 18.98
C THR A 160 18.61 -14.46 19.67
N PRO A 161 18.64 -14.53 21.01
CA PRO A 161 19.75 -15.15 21.75
C PRO A 161 19.69 -16.69 21.69
N VAL A 162 18.53 -17.24 21.31
CA VAL A 162 18.28 -18.68 21.15
C VAL A 162 17.93 -18.99 19.70
N LEU A 163 18.12 -20.24 19.29
CA LEU A 163 17.70 -20.72 17.97
C LEU A 163 16.17 -20.64 17.91
N PHE A 164 15.64 -19.78 17.05
CA PHE A 164 14.21 -19.50 16.94
C PHE A 164 13.72 -19.91 15.55
N ASP A 165 12.50 -20.41 15.50
CA ASP A 165 11.77 -20.78 14.30
C ASP A 165 10.66 -19.75 14.07
N ASP A 166 10.82 -18.88 13.07
CA ASP A 166 9.93 -17.74 12.84
C ASP A 166 8.71 -18.07 11.96
N ASP A 167 8.74 -19.18 11.22
CA ASP A 167 7.62 -19.68 10.38
C ASP A 167 7.05 -21.04 10.83
N GLY A 168 7.64 -21.68 11.85
CA GLY A 168 7.15 -22.92 12.45
C GLY A 168 7.47 -24.13 11.56
N PRO A 169 6.51 -25.04 11.23
CA PRO A 169 6.79 -26.18 10.34
C PRO A 169 7.04 -25.77 8.87
N GLY A 170 7.34 -24.48 8.62
CA GLY A 170 7.62 -23.92 7.32
C GLY A 170 8.97 -24.35 6.74
N PRO A 171 9.33 -23.83 5.55
CA PRO A 171 10.57 -24.19 4.89
C PRO A 171 11.82 -23.58 5.55
N ASN A 172 11.67 -22.63 6.48
CA ASN A 172 12.83 -21.95 7.06
C ASN A 172 13.48 -22.78 8.16
N PRO A 173 14.82 -22.96 8.14
CA PRO A 173 15.50 -23.56 9.26
C PRO A 173 15.58 -22.57 10.43
N CYS A 174 15.50 -23.09 11.65
CA CYS A 174 15.74 -22.30 12.86
C CYS A 174 17.05 -21.50 12.78
N ALA A 175 16.97 -20.20 13.10
CA ALA A 175 18.08 -19.26 12.98
C ALA A 175 18.22 -18.35 14.21
N TRP A 176 19.34 -17.63 14.29
CA TRP A 176 19.58 -16.57 15.29
C TRP A 176 19.31 -15.17 14.75
N VAL A 177 19.12 -15.06 13.44
CA VAL A 177 18.93 -13.81 12.71
C VAL A 177 17.75 -14.03 11.80
N HIS A 178 16.85 -13.06 11.79
CA HIS A 178 15.52 -13.17 11.17
C HIS A 178 15.23 -11.89 10.40
N VAL A 179 14.53 -12.02 9.29
CA VAL A 179 14.14 -10.90 8.44
C VAL A 179 12.65 -10.96 8.16
N GLU A 180 11.93 -9.96 8.64
CA GLU A 180 10.50 -9.79 8.41
C GLU A 180 10.29 -8.69 7.39
N GLN A 181 9.47 -8.97 6.40
CA GLN A 181 9.12 -8.01 5.36
C GLN A 181 7.62 -7.84 5.31
N TRP A 182 7.17 -6.59 5.46
CA TRP A 182 5.78 -6.20 5.36
C TRP A 182 5.64 -5.31 4.13
N VAL A 183 4.85 -5.74 3.16
CA VAL A 183 4.65 -5.03 1.90
C VAL A 183 3.20 -4.61 1.80
N TRP A 184 2.96 -3.30 1.74
CA TRP A 184 1.67 -2.72 1.43
C TRP A 184 1.68 -2.20 -0.01
N HIS A 185 0.74 -2.69 -0.82
CA HIS A 185 0.55 -2.25 -2.19
C HIS A 185 -0.67 -1.35 -2.27
N VAL A 186 -0.48 -0.12 -2.77
CA VAL A 186 -1.58 0.80 -3.05
C VAL A 186 -2.31 0.30 -4.28
N ASP A 187 -3.60 0.02 -4.11
CA ASP A 187 -4.48 -0.48 -5.15
C ASP A 187 -5.59 0.52 -5.44
N ALA A 188 -6.08 0.50 -6.68
CA ALA A 188 -7.22 1.31 -7.13
C ALA A 188 -8.21 0.44 -7.90
N THR A 189 -9.46 0.43 -7.44
CA THR A 189 -10.59 -0.26 -8.06
C THR A 189 -11.67 0.75 -8.47
N LEU A 190 -12.68 0.30 -9.22
CA LEU A 190 -13.83 1.15 -9.57
C LEU A 190 -14.55 1.67 -8.32
N GLU A 191 -14.66 0.84 -7.28
CA GLU A 191 -15.23 1.25 -5.99
C GLU A 191 -14.36 2.30 -5.30
N SER A 192 -13.05 2.08 -5.21
CA SER A 192 -12.17 3.06 -4.54
C SER A 192 -12.06 4.37 -5.31
N LEU A 193 -12.19 4.34 -6.64
CA LEU A 193 -12.22 5.54 -7.48
C LEU A 193 -13.49 6.35 -7.23
N SER A 194 -14.66 5.71 -7.09
CA SER A 194 -15.91 6.40 -6.74
C SER A 194 -15.84 7.04 -5.35
N LEU A 195 -15.22 6.35 -4.37
CA LEU A 195 -14.99 6.91 -3.04
C LEU A 195 -13.98 8.05 -3.04
N LEU A 196 -12.95 7.98 -3.90
CA LEU A 196 -11.98 9.06 -4.06
C LEU A 196 -12.65 10.30 -4.69
N LEU A 197 -13.56 10.09 -5.63
CA LEU A 197 -14.34 11.14 -6.27
C LEU A 197 -15.24 11.86 -5.25
N GLU A 198 -15.95 11.11 -4.38
CA GLU A 198 -16.72 11.64 -3.25
C GLU A 198 -15.80 12.44 -2.30
N LEU A 199 -14.64 11.89 -1.95
CA LEU A 199 -13.67 12.58 -1.11
C LEU A 199 -13.19 13.91 -1.72
N PHE A 200 -12.91 13.97 -3.03
CA PHE A 200 -12.50 15.20 -3.70
C PHE A 200 -13.63 16.23 -3.83
N HIS A 201 -14.87 15.80 -3.81
CA HIS A 201 -16.05 16.67 -3.73
C HIS A 201 -16.26 17.26 -2.33
N GLU A 202 -15.68 16.68 -1.28
CA GLU A 202 -15.78 17.19 0.09
C GLU A 202 -14.52 17.91 0.59
N LEU A 203 -13.33 17.55 0.09
CA LEU A 203 -12.06 18.09 0.58
C LEU A 203 -11.81 19.52 0.08
N PRO A 204 -11.48 20.48 0.98
CA PRO A 204 -11.20 21.84 0.58
C PRO A 204 -9.85 21.96 -0.15
N PHE A 205 -9.83 22.80 -1.19
CA PHE A 205 -8.64 23.24 -1.90
C PHE A 205 -7.90 24.29 -1.07
N GLY A 206 -6.84 23.87 -0.38
CA GLY A 206 -5.97 24.77 0.38
C GLY A 206 -6.74 25.53 1.46
N LEU A 207 -6.75 26.88 1.36
CA LEU A 207 -7.46 27.77 2.29
C LEU A 207 -8.76 28.33 1.71
N ASP A 208 -9.12 27.96 0.48
CA ASP A 208 -10.20 28.64 -0.26
C ASP A 208 -11.60 28.14 0.15
N GLU A 209 -11.70 27.14 1.03
CA GLU A 209 -12.95 26.52 1.49
C GLU A 209 -13.83 25.95 0.35
N VAL A 210 -13.30 25.86 -0.87
CA VAL A 210 -13.93 25.28 -2.06
C VAL A 210 -13.46 23.83 -2.22
N PRO A 211 -14.33 22.87 -2.55
CA PRO A 211 -13.90 21.50 -2.84
C PRO A 211 -12.91 21.36 -3.99
N LEU A 212 -12.15 20.26 -4.02
CA LEU A 212 -11.26 19.93 -5.15
C LEU A 212 -12.04 19.69 -6.45
N ILE A 213 -13.27 19.21 -6.35
CA ILE A 213 -14.24 19.14 -7.45
C ILE A 213 -15.39 20.07 -7.10
N SER A 214 -15.40 21.25 -7.71
CA SER A 214 -16.35 22.30 -7.35
C SER A 214 -17.56 22.37 -8.28
N ASP A 215 -17.59 21.56 -9.34
CA ASP A 215 -18.66 21.55 -10.34
C ASP A 215 -19.63 20.40 -10.04
N GLU A 216 -20.81 20.73 -9.50
CA GLU A 216 -21.82 19.75 -9.08
C GLU A 216 -22.36 18.90 -10.26
N PRO A 217 -22.79 19.48 -11.40
CA PRO A 217 -23.16 18.67 -12.58
C PRO A 217 -22.07 17.71 -13.05
N LEU A 218 -20.81 18.15 -13.02
CA LEU A 218 -19.69 17.30 -13.39
C LEU A 218 -19.52 16.15 -12.39
N TYR A 219 -19.54 16.43 -11.09
CA TYR A 219 -19.44 15.40 -10.05
C TYR A 219 -20.51 14.31 -10.24
N ASP A 220 -21.77 14.71 -10.42
CA ASP A 220 -22.88 13.78 -10.65
C ASP A 220 -22.67 12.94 -11.93
N ALA A 221 -22.24 13.58 -13.03
CA ALA A 221 -21.97 12.90 -14.28
C ALA A 221 -20.85 11.85 -14.15
N LEU A 222 -19.75 12.22 -13.47
CA LEU A 222 -18.63 11.34 -13.21
C LEU A 222 -19.02 10.17 -12.29
N GLN A 223 -19.81 10.41 -11.24
CA GLN A 223 -20.30 9.33 -10.36
C GLN A 223 -21.21 8.36 -11.12
N VAL A 224 -22.15 8.85 -11.92
CA VAL A 224 -23.04 7.99 -12.73
C VAL A 224 -22.24 7.10 -13.68
N LYS A 225 -21.13 7.58 -14.24
CA LYS A 225 -20.25 6.74 -15.08
C LYS A 225 -19.58 5.61 -14.32
N LEU A 226 -19.23 5.81 -13.05
CA LEU A 226 -18.57 4.79 -12.23
C LEU A 226 -19.57 3.80 -11.63
N VAL A 227 -20.61 4.30 -10.96
CA VAL A 227 -21.54 3.49 -10.14
C VAL A 227 -22.97 3.47 -10.68
N GLY A 228 -23.26 4.13 -11.79
CA GLY A 228 -24.59 4.13 -12.41
C GLY A 228 -25.59 5.04 -11.71
N ASP A 229 -26.79 5.08 -12.27
CA ASP A 229 -27.96 5.73 -11.67
C ASP A 229 -29.06 4.68 -11.43
N PRO A 230 -29.32 4.30 -10.17
CA PRO A 230 -30.37 3.32 -9.84
C PRO A 230 -31.79 3.86 -10.08
N VAL A 231 -31.99 5.18 -10.07
CA VAL A 231 -33.29 5.82 -10.33
C VAL A 231 -33.61 5.76 -11.82
N CYS A 232 -32.63 6.05 -12.67
CA CYS A 232 -32.79 6.01 -14.13
C CYS A 232 -32.48 4.62 -14.74
N GLY A 233 -31.99 3.66 -13.96
CA GLY A 233 -31.64 2.32 -14.43
C GLY A 233 -30.42 2.31 -15.36
N ILE A 234 -29.54 3.31 -15.25
CA ILE A 234 -28.33 3.44 -16.05
C ILE A 234 -27.21 2.65 -15.36
N PRO A 235 -26.63 1.62 -15.99
CA PRO A 235 -25.50 0.92 -15.41
C PRO A 235 -24.22 1.78 -15.52
N GLY A 236 -23.44 1.83 -14.45
CA GLY A 236 -22.08 2.37 -14.45
C GLY A 236 -21.05 1.31 -14.83
N ALA A 237 -19.79 1.75 -14.94
CA ALA A 237 -18.65 0.91 -15.28
C ALA A 237 -18.50 -0.28 -14.33
N LEU A 238 -18.77 -0.08 -13.03
CA LEU A 238 -18.71 -1.15 -12.04
C LEU A 238 -19.73 -2.26 -12.31
N GLN A 239 -21.00 -1.92 -12.56
CA GLN A 239 -22.00 -2.94 -12.86
C GLN A 239 -21.70 -3.69 -14.16
N LEU A 240 -21.27 -2.97 -15.20
CA LEU A 240 -20.91 -3.58 -16.48
C LEU A 240 -19.72 -4.53 -16.33
N TYR A 241 -18.69 -4.12 -15.59
CA TYR A 241 -17.53 -4.96 -15.30
C TYR A 241 -17.91 -6.23 -14.55
N LEU A 242 -18.72 -6.12 -13.48
CA LEU A 242 -19.20 -7.27 -12.72
C LEU A 242 -20.11 -8.21 -13.54
N ALA A 243 -20.82 -7.68 -14.54
CA ALA A 243 -21.60 -8.45 -15.50
C ALA A 243 -20.75 -9.10 -16.61
N GLY A 244 -19.44 -8.83 -16.65
CA GLY A 244 -18.52 -9.32 -17.68
C GLY A 244 -18.51 -8.51 -18.98
N ASP A 245 -19.24 -7.40 -19.05
CA ASP A 245 -19.22 -6.47 -20.18
C ASP A 245 -18.04 -5.49 -20.07
N THR A 246 -16.86 -6.03 -20.35
CA THR A 246 -15.60 -5.28 -20.35
C THR A 246 -15.53 -4.21 -21.46
N ALA A 247 -16.32 -4.34 -22.52
CA ALA A 247 -16.36 -3.35 -23.60
C ALA A 247 -17.22 -2.15 -23.20
N GLY A 248 -18.39 -2.39 -22.61
CA GLY A 248 -19.25 -1.34 -22.06
C GLY A 248 -18.57 -0.59 -20.92
N ALA A 249 -17.93 -1.31 -20.00
CA ALA A 249 -17.14 -0.69 -18.93
C ALA A 249 -16.01 0.20 -19.47
N ALA A 250 -15.32 -0.24 -20.54
CA ALA A 250 -14.26 0.55 -21.17
C ALA A 250 -14.78 1.84 -21.81
N ALA A 251 -15.95 1.78 -22.45
CA ALA A 251 -16.56 2.97 -23.06
C ALA A 251 -16.90 4.03 -22.01
N LEU A 252 -17.46 3.62 -20.86
CA LEU A 252 -17.76 4.55 -19.76
C LEU A 252 -16.50 5.12 -19.12
N LEU A 253 -15.45 4.31 -18.94
CA LEU A 253 -14.18 4.80 -18.41
C LEU A 253 -13.46 5.75 -19.36
N ALA A 254 -13.50 5.49 -20.67
CA ALA A 254 -12.94 6.42 -21.65
C ALA A 254 -13.69 7.76 -21.67
N ASP A 255 -15.03 7.71 -21.55
CA ASP A 255 -15.85 8.92 -21.46
C ASP A 255 -15.65 9.66 -20.12
N PHE A 256 -15.36 8.94 -19.03
CA PHE A 256 -14.94 9.52 -17.76
C PHE A 256 -13.58 10.24 -17.91
N GLU A 257 -12.57 9.60 -18.51
CA GLU A 257 -11.26 10.23 -18.73
C GLU A 257 -11.36 11.51 -19.56
N LEU A 258 -12.17 11.49 -20.62
CA LEU A 258 -12.38 12.66 -21.48
C LEU A 258 -12.98 13.84 -20.73
N GLU A 259 -14.02 13.61 -19.91
CA GLU A 259 -14.62 14.67 -19.10
C GLU A 259 -13.68 15.18 -18.00
N VAL A 260 -12.92 14.29 -17.35
CA VAL A 260 -11.91 14.72 -16.36
C VAL A 260 -10.88 15.62 -17.02
N MET A 261 -10.35 15.24 -18.20
CA MET A 261 -9.37 16.04 -18.94
C MET A 261 -9.89 17.43 -19.34
N ASP A 262 -11.16 17.54 -19.76
CA ASP A 262 -11.76 18.81 -20.16
C ASP A 262 -12.05 19.73 -18.96
N ALA A 263 -12.31 19.14 -17.79
CA ALA A 263 -12.65 19.85 -16.57
C ALA A 263 -11.45 20.22 -15.67
N CYS A 264 -10.21 19.85 -16.03
CA CYS A 264 -9.03 20.16 -15.23
C CYS A 264 -8.76 21.66 -15.15
N ILE A 265 -8.69 22.22 -13.94
CA ILE A 265 -8.35 23.62 -13.69
C ILE A 265 -7.04 23.75 -12.90
N ALA A 266 -6.17 24.67 -13.33
CA ALA A 266 -4.87 24.91 -12.70
C ALA A 266 -4.91 25.91 -11.53
N VAL A 267 -6.07 26.55 -11.31
CA VAL A 267 -6.27 27.58 -10.27
C VAL A 267 -7.62 27.38 -9.59
N SER A 268 -7.67 27.68 -8.31
CA SER A 268 -8.93 27.70 -7.54
C SER A 268 -9.89 28.75 -8.09
N PRO A 269 -11.20 28.47 -8.13
CA PRO A 269 -12.19 29.48 -8.43
C PRO A 269 -12.21 30.56 -7.32
N PRO A 270 -12.38 31.85 -7.65
CA PRO A 270 -12.23 32.96 -6.69
C PRO A 270 -13.35 33.13 -5.65
N PHE A 271 -14.27 32.16 -5.49
CA PHE A 271 -15.43 32.27 -4.58
C PHE A 271 -15.73 30.94 -3.88
N PRO A 272 -16.22 30.95 -2.62
CA PRO A 272 -16.48 29.76 -1.80
C PRO A 272 -17.69 28.91 -2.25
N ASN A 273 -18.34 29.26 -3.36
CA ASN A 273 -19.43 28.47 -3.93
C ASN A 273 -19.51 28.69 -5.45
N PRO A 274 -18.43 28.36 -6.17
CA PRO A 274 -18.36 28.64 -7.58
C PRO A 274 -19.27 27.63 -8.30
N THR A 275 -20.20 28.12 -9.09
CA THR A 275 -20.99 27.29 -10.02
C THR A 275 -20.92 27.95 -11.40
N GLY A 276 -20.75 27.17 -12.46
CA GLY A 276 -20.72 27.66 -13.83
C GLY A 276 -19.31 27.89 -14.41
N PRO A 277 -19.17 28.68 -15.49
CA PRO A 277 -17.92 28.77 -16.25
C PRO A 277 -16.71 29.16 -15.36
N GLY A 278 -15.74 28.24 -15.21
CA GLY A 278 -14.58 28.42 -14.33
C GLY A 278 -14.54 27.51 -13.10
N THR A 279 -15.53 26.64 -12.91
CA THR A 279 -15.49 25.49 -12.00
C THR A 279 -14.90 24.26 -12.68
N GLY A 280 -14.46 23.27 -11.89
CA GLY A 280 -13.91 22.02 -12.44
C GLY A 280 -13.18 21.21 -11.38
N ILE A 281 -12.14 20.50 -11.84
CA ILE A 281 -11.31 19.62 -11.01
C ILE A 281 -9.94 20.26 -10.80
N ALA A 282 -9.61 20.57 -9.55
CA ALA A 282 -8.33 21.16 -9.20
C ALA A 282 -7.14 20.27 -9.62
N ASN A 283 -6.13 20.88 -10.24
CA ASN A 283 -4.90 20.20 -10.62
C ASN A 283 -3.70 21.11 -10.37
N THR A 284 -3.26 21.17 -9.11
CA THR A 284 -2.05 21.91 -8.71
C THR A 284 -0.97 20.97 -8.19
N GLU A 285 0.24 21.48 -7.98
CA GLU A 285 1.33 20.69 -7.38
C GLU A 285 0.99 20.17 -5.97
N GLU A 286 0.17 20.91 -5.22
CA GLU A 286 -0.25 20.52 -3.87
C GLU A 286 -1.47 19.59 -3.90
N ASN A 287 -2.42 19.83 -4.81
CA ASN A 287 -3.65 19.05 -4.95
C ASN A 287 -3.84 18.61 -6.41
N PRO A 288 -3.16 17.54 -6.85
CA PRO A 288 -3.22 17.05 -8.22
C PRO A 288 -4.46 16.17 -8.48
N ALA A 289 -5.65 16.63 -8.09
CA ALA A 289 -6.87 15.80 -8.08
C ALA A 289 -7.24 15.29 -9.48
N CYS A 290 -7.22 16.15 -10.51
CA CYS A 290 -7.54 15.72 -11.88
C CYS A 290 -6.52 14.69 -12.38
N CYS A 291 -5.22 14.94 -12.20
CA CYS A 291 -4.18 13.97 -12.57
C CYS A 291 -4.29 12.66 -11.80
N LYS A 292 -4.74 12.71 -10.55
CA LYS A 292 -4.91 11.54 -9.71
C LYS A 292 -6.03 10.62 -10.22
N LEU A 293 -7.18 11.19 -10.60
CA LEU A 293 -8.30 10.44 -11.18
C LEU A 293 -7.90 9.75 -12.49
N LEU A 294 -7.17 10.48 -13.34
CA LEU A 294 -6.66 9.97 -14.62
C LEU A 294 -5.71 8.77 -14.45
N VAL A 295 -4.73 8.88 -13.56
CA VAL A 295 -3.78 7.79 -13.26
C VAL A 295 -4.48 6.55 -12.69
N ASP A 296 -5.53 6.72 -11.88
CA ASP A 296 -6.29 5.58 -11.37
C ASP A 296 -7.06 4.85 -12.47
N VAL A 297 -7.67 5.59 -13.40
CA VAL A 297 -8.37 4.97 -14.53
C VAL A 297 -7.37 4.23 -15.42
N GLU A 298 -6.21 4.82 -15.73
CA GLU A 298 -5.13 4.15 -16.47
C GLU A 298 -4.76 2.82 -15.80
N TYR A 299 -4.57 2.83 -14.48
CA TYR A 299 -4.25 1.62 -13.71
C TYR A 299 -5.38 0.58 -13.72
N ILE A 300 -6.63 0.99 -13.53
CA ILE A 300 -7.79 0.09 -13.54
C ILE A 300 -7.90 -0.59 -14.90
N LEU A 301 -7.78 0.15 -16.00
CA LEU A 301 -7.80 -0.40 -17.37
C LEU A 301 -6.68 -1.43 -17.58
N MET A 302 -5.47 -1.13 -17.11
CA MET A 302 -4.32 -2.04 -17.24
C MET A 302 -4.45 -3.32 -16.43
N THR A 303 -5.02 -3.26 -15.22
CA THR A 303 -5.04 -4.39 -14.27
C THR A 303 -6.26 -5.29 -14.39
N THR A 304 -7.41 -4.72 -14.78
CA THR A 304 -8.67 -5.48 -14.94
C THR A 304 -8.84 -6.08 -16.32
N GLY A 305 -8.09 -5.59 -17.32
CA GLY A 305 -8.26 -5.98 -18.71
C GLY A 305 -9.49 -5.37 -19.39
N ILE A 306 -10.18 -4.43 -18.73
CA ILE A 306 -11.23 -3.61 -19.35
C ILE A 306 -10.65 -2.93 -20.60
N GLY A 307 -11.35 -3.06 -21.74
CA GLY A 307 -10.91 -2.50 -23.02
C GLY A 307 -9.84 -3.31 -23.76
N GLN A 308 -9.34 -4.41 -23.19
CA GLN A 308 -8.50 -5.34 -23.94
C GLN A 308 -9.37 -6.32 -24.74
N PRO A 309 -9.04 -6.61 -26.02
CA PRO A 309 -9.79 -7.59 -26.80
C PRO A 309 -9.66 -8.95 -26.11
N GLY A 310 -10.77 -9.45 -25.57
CA GLY A 310 -10.81 -10.77 -24.98
C GLY A 310 -10.31 -11.80 -26.00
N LYS A 311 -9.29 -12.59 -25.63
CA LYS A 311 -9.03 -13.84 -26.35
C LYS A 311 -10.26 -14.70 -26.15
N LYS A 312 -11.12 -14.76 -27.18
CA LYS A 312 -12.15 -15.81 -27.27
C LYS A 312 -11.43 -17.16 -27.16
N ALA A 313 -11.72 -17.90 -26.10
CA ALA A 313 -11.36 -19.31 -25.99
C ALA A 313 -12.12 -20.12 -27.05
#